data_AF-A0A8C0XL61-F1
#
_entry.id   AF-A0A8C0XL61-F1
#
_cell.length_a   1.000
_cell.length_b   1.000
_cell.length_c   1.000
_cell.angle_alpha   90.00
_cell.angle_beta   90.00
_cell.angle_gamma   90.00
#
_symmetry.space_group_name_H-M   'P 1'
#
loop_
_entity.id
_entity.type
_entity.pdbx_description
1 polymer ?
#
loop_
_entity_poly.entity_id
_entity_poly.type
_entity_poly.pdbx_seq_one_letter_code
_entity_poly.pdbx_strand_id
1 'polypeptide(L)'
;LSPCREQPIFSTRAHVFQIDPATKRNWIPAGKHALTVSYFYDATRNVYRIISIGGAKAIINSTVTPNMTFTKTSQKFGQWADSRANTVYGLGFASEQHLTQFAEKFQEVKEAARLAREKPQDGGELTSPALGLISHQVSGPCPPLVTPPPSSACPRRPLRLRSSVGEVQWEVEFFALQDSNDKLAGALREANAAAAQWRQQLEAQRAEAERLRQRVAELEAQAAAEAPQASEKEVPSQALEQLEARVQTKDQVNTENQTMGPREASDAAEREETQQKVQDLETRNAELEHQAAGDGAQPGGGAGRARAGAGRVGRAAQLLDVRLFELSELREGLARLAEAAP
;
A
#
# COMPACT_ATOMS: atom_id res chain seq x y z
N LEU A 1 -40.81 23.43 13.59
CA LEU A 1 -40.06 23.03 12.39
C LEU A 1 -39.03 21.98 12.79
N SER A 2 -39.28 20.71 12.50
CA SER A 2 -38.31 19.64 12.78
C SER A 2 -37.11 19.81 11.84
N PRO A 3 -35.86 19.88 12.33
CA PRO A 3 -34.72 19.82 11.43
C PRO A 3 -34.72 18.43 10.79
N CYS A 4 -34.76 18.38 9.46
CA CYS A 4 -34.62 17.14 8.71
C CYS A 4 -33.18 16.62 8.95
N ARG A 5 -32.99 15.84 10.01
CA ARG A 5 -31.72 15.19 10.30
C ARG A 5 -31.34 14.33 9.11
N GLU A 6 -30.14 14.53 8.58
CA GLU A 6 -29.53 13.63 7.59
C GLU A 6 -29.70 12.19 8.08
N GLN A 7 -30.34 11.35 7.27
CA GLN A 7 -30.51 9.93 7.60
C GLN A 7 -29.24 9.17 7.18
N PRO A 8 -28.77 8.19 7.98
CA PRO A 8 -27.64 7.38 7.60
C PRO A 8 -28.02 6.44 6.45
N ILE A 9 -27.20 6.41 5.40
CA ILE A 9 -27.33 5.49 4.26
C ILE A 9 -27.06 4.05 4.71
N PHE A 10 -26.10 3.88 5.61
CA PHE A 10 -25.70 2.62 6.20
C PHE A 10 -25.17 2.88 7.60
N SER A 11 -25.45 1.97 8.55
CA SER A 11 -24.96 2.03 9.92
C SER A 11 -24.47 0.66 10.38
N THR A 12 -23.35 0.62 11.08
CA THR A 12 -22.79 -0.62 11.67
C THR A 12 -22.17 -0.33 13.04
N ARG A 13 -21.76 -1.37 13.76
CA ARG A 13 -21.18 -1.31 15.11
C ARG A 13 -19.73 -1.79 15.09
N ALA A 14 -18.80 -0.93 15.51
CA ALA A 14 -17.37 -1.23 15.53
C ALA A 14 -16.64 -0.51 16.68
N HIS A 15 -15.55 -1.09 17.17
CA HIS A 15 -14.60 -0.39 18.01
C HIS A 15 -13.76 0.55 17.14
N VAL A 16 -13.68 1.83 17.52
CA VAL A 16 -12.99 2.86 16.75
C VAL A 16 -11.60 3.09 17.31
N PHE A 17 -10.61 3.11 16.41
CA PHE A 17 -9.21 3.39 16.70
C PHE A 17 -8.71 4.53 15.81
N GLN A 18 -7.69 5.24 16.27
CA GLN A 18 -6.95 6.23 15.48
C GLN A 18 -5.45 5.99 15.65
N ILE A 19 -4.67 6.20 14.60
CA ILE A 19 -3.22 6.21 14.73
C ILE A 19 -2.79 7.44 15.53
N ASP A 20 -1.92 7.22 16.51
CA ASP A 20 -1.28 8.27 17.30
C ASP A 20 -0.60 9.32 16.38
N PRO A 21 -0.96 10.61 16.46
CA PRO A 21 -0.34 11.64 15.64
C PRO A 21 1.15 11.84 15.93
N ALA A 22 1.64 11.48 17.13
CA ALA A 22 3.05 11.62 17.51
C ALA A 22 3.92 10.46 16.99
N THR A 23 3.55 9.21 17.26
CA THR A 23 4.36 8.05 16.85
C THR A 23 4.04 7.53 15.45
N LYS A 24 2.89 7.87 14.87
CA LYS A 24 2.39 7.42 13.55
C LYS A 24 2.38 5.89 13.33
N ARG A 25 2.52 5.09 14.41
CA ARG A 25 2.61 3.62 14.39
C ARG A 25 1.65 2.94 15.37
N ASN A 26 1.34 3.59 16.48
CA ASN A 26 0.51 3.00 17.54
C ASN A 26 -0.99 3.29 17.32
N TRP A 27 -1.84 2.29 17.54
CA TRP A 27 -3.28 2.43 17.54
C TRP A 27 -3.81 2.85 18.91
N ILE A 28 -4.48 4.00 18.98
CA ILE A 28 -5.14 4.49 20.18
C ILE A 28 -6.66 4.19 20.08
N PRO A 29 -7.28 3.51 21.06
CA PRO A 29 -8.72 3.33 21.08
C PRO A 29 -9.42 4.67 21.35
N ALA A 30 -10.35 5.04 20.47
CA ALA A 30 -11.07 6.31 20.57
C ALA A 30 -12.31 6.24 21.49
N GLY A 31 -12.64 5.04 22.01
CA GLY A 31 -13.71 4.80 22.99
C GLY A 31 -13.59 3.43 23.63
N LYS A 32 -14.20 3.24 24.82
CA LYS A 32 -14.13 1.99 25.59
C LYS A 32 -15.01 0.85 25.05
N HIS A 33 -15.98 1.16 24.18
CA HIS A 33 -16.98 0.24 23.68
C HIS A 33 -17.17 0.42 22.18
N ALA A 34 -17.77 -0.56 21.52
CA ALA A 34 -18.20 -0.41 20.13
C ALA A 34 -19.14 0.80 20.00
N LEU A 35 -18.92 1.59 18.96
CA LEU A 35 -19.71 2.76 18.59
C LEU A 35 -20.48 2.48 17.31
N THR A 36 -21.52 3.27 17.07
CA THR A 36 -22.23 3.25 15.79
C THR A 36 -21.45 4.09 14.79
N VAL A 37 -21.08 3.49 13.66
CA VAL A 37 -20.37 4.13 12.56
C VAL A 37 -21.28 4.10 11.35
N SER A 38 -21.52 5.26 10.74
CA SER A 38 -22.51 5.40 9.69
C SER A 38 -22.02 6.26 8.54
N TYR A 39 -22.48 5.94 7.33
CA TYR A 39 -22.32 6.79 6.15
C TYR A 39 -23.51 7.75 6.05
N PHE A 40 -23.23 9.02 5.80
CA PHE A 40 -24.20 10.08 5.54
C PHE A 40 -23.89 10.75 4.21
N TYR A 41 -24.92 11.27 3.54
CA TYR A 41 -24.78 12.20 2.42
C TYR A 41 -25.23 13.58 2.88
N ASP A 42 -24.29 14.53 2.81
CA ASP A 42 -24.55 15.94 3.08
C ASP A 42 -24.92 16.60 1.75
N ALA A 43 -26.22 16.84 1.57
CA ALA A 43 -26.76 17.46 0.37
C ALA A 43 -26.37 18.94 0.23
N THR A 44 -26.02 19.63 1.34
CA THR A 44 -25.64 21.06 1.30
C THR A 44 -24.24 21.27 0.74
N ARG A 45 -23.34 20.32 0.99
CA ARG A 45 -21.97 20.31 0.47
C ARG A 45 -21.76 19.33 -0.68
N ASN A 46 -22.78 18.54 -1.02
CA ASN A 46 -22.76 17.47 -2.03
C ASN A 46 -21.58 16.50 -1.80
N VAL A 47 -21.41 16.03 -0.55
CA VAL A 47 -20.34 15.11 -0.14
C VAL A 47 -20.84 13.97 0.73
N TYR A 48 -20.16 12.85 0.66
CA TYR A 48 -20.40 11.70 1.54
C TYR A 48 -19.44 11.70 2.73
N ARG A 49 -19.92 11.28 3.89
CA ARG A 49 -19.19 11.40 5.17
C ARG A 49 -19.36 10.14 6.02
N ILE A 50 -18.28 9.67 6.62
CA ILE A 50 -18.30 8.64 7.66
C ILE A 50 -18.33 9.37 9.00
N ILE A 51 -19.39 9.15 9.77
CA ILE A 51 -19.61 9.80 11.07
C ILE A 51 -19.76 8.73 12.15
N SER A 52 -19.10 8.94 13.28
CA SER A 52 -19.33 8.19 14.51
C SER A 52 -19.24 9.11 15.71
N ILE A 53 -20.17 8.94 16.65
CA ILE A 53 -20.34 9.79 17.82
C ILE A 53 -20.14 8.94 19.09
N GLY A 54 -19.30 9.41 20.01
CA GLY A 54 -19.14 8.84 21.34
C GLY A 54 -19.46 9.87 22.40
N GLY A 55 -20.48 9.61 23.21
CA GLY A 55 -21.04 10.59 24.13
C GLY A 55 -21.51 11.84 23.36
N ALA A 56 -21.02 13.02 23.76
CA ALA A 56 -21.34 14.29 23.11
C ALA A 56 -20.37 14.69 21.97
N LYS A 57 -19.36 13.88 21.64
CA LYS A 57 -18.29 14.24 20.69
C LYS A 57 -18.33 13.36 19.43
N ALA A 58 -18.22 13.99 18.26
CA ALA A 58 -17.90 13.30 17.02
C ALA A 58 -16.47 12.77 17.06
N ILE A 59 -16.30 11.45 17.00
CA ILE A 59 -15.01 10.76 17.04
C ILE A 59 -14.48 10.51 15.62
N ILE A 60 -15.38 10.16 14.70
CA ILE A 60 -15.10 10.12 13.27
C ILE A 60 -15.99 11.17 12.60
N ASN A 61 -15.40 11.98 11.72
CA ASN A 61 -16.10 13.00 10.93
C ASN A 61 -15.45 13.10 9.54
N SER A 62 -15.13 11.94 8.97
CA SER A 62 -14.31 11.78 7.78
C SER A 62 -15.13 12.05 6.52
N THR A 63 -14.56 12.75 5.54
CA THR A 63 -15.27 13.08 4.28
C THR A 63 -14.70 12.21 3.17
N VAL A 64 -15.52 11.35 2.57
CA VAL A 64 -15.06 10.35 1.60
C VAL A 64 -14.71 11.05 0.28
N THR A 65 -13.48 10.87 -0.20
CA THR A 65 -12.99 11.37 -1.49
C THR A 65 -12.65 10.22 -2.43
N PRO A 66 -12.68 10.42 -3.77
CA PRO A 66 -12.46 9.33 -4.73
C PRO A 66 -11.10 8.62 -4.64
N ASN A 67 -10.09 9.28 -4.06
CA ASN A 67 -8.74 8.75 -3.84
C ASN A 67 -8.55 8.09 -2.46
N MET A 68 -9.57 8.00 -1.61
CA MET A 68 -9.48 7.26 -0.35
C MET A 68 -9.66 5.77 -0.57
N THR A 69 -8.90 4.97 0.18
CA THR A 69 -8.94 3.51 0.15
C THR A 69 -9.17 2.97 1.56
N PHE A 70 -10.12 2.04 1.68
CA PHE A 70 -10.30 1.24 2.88
C PHE A 70 -9.58 -0.10 2.72
N THR A 71 -8.58 -0.34 3.56
CA THR A 71 -7.74 -1.54 3.53
C THR A 71 -8.12 -2.47 4.69
N LYS A 72 -8.49 -3.72 4.38
CA LYS A 72 -8.63 -4.78 5.39
C LYS A 72 -7.23 -5.23 5.80
N THR A 73 -6.91 -5.17 7.10
CA THR A 73 -5.58 -5.56 7.62
C THR A 73 -5.64 -6.72 8.62
N SER A 74 -6.84 -7.20 8.94
CA SER A 74 -7.10 -8.49 9.60
C SER A 74 -8.52 -8.96 9.28
N GLN A 75 -8.87 -10.19 9.66
CA GLN A 75 -10.19 -10.79 9.42
C GLN A 75 -11.37 -9.94 9.94
N LYS A 76 -11.15 -9.16 11.00
CA LYS A 76 -12.17 -8.31 11.63
C LYS A 76 -11.74 -6.85 11.79
N PHE A 77 -10.66 -6.43 11.13
CA PHE A 77 -10.13 -5.07 11.24
C PHE A 77 -9.78 -4.48 9.87
N GLY A 78 -10.16 -3.22 9.67
CA GLY A 78 -9.77 -2.45 8.50
C GLY A 78 -9.63 -0.96 8.80
N GLN A 79 -8.95 -0.25 7.91
CA GLN A 79 -8.49 1.12 8.14
C GLN A 79 -8.54 1.97 6.87
N TRP A 80 -8.60 3.28 7.04
CA TRP A 80 -8.40 4.25 5.96
C TRP A 80 -7.66 5.50 6.46
N ALA A 81 -6.89 6.12 5.58
CA ALA A 81 -6.28 7.42 5.84
C ALA A 81 -7.25 8.54 5.44
N ASP A 82 -7.34 9.60 6.26
CA ASP A 82 -8.04 10.84 5.94
C ASP A 82 -7.02 11.98 5.97
N SER A 83 -6.60 12.42 4.80
CA SER A 83 -5.64 13.52 4.62
C SER A 83 -6.16 14.87 5.11
N ARG A 84 -7.48 15.09 5.09
CA ARG A 84 -8.11 16.33 5.58
C ARG A 84 -8.10 16.38 7.10
N ALA A 85 -8.26 15.23 7.76
CA ALA A 85 -8.17 15.11 9.22
C ALA A 85 -6.74 14.81 9.72
N ASN A 86 -5.76 14.61 8.83
CA ASN A 86 -4.36 14.23 9.13
C ASN A 86 -4.25 13.02 10.09
N THR A 87 -5.16 12.06 9.93
CA THR A 87 -5.26 10.87 10.79
C THR A 87 -5.58 9.62 9.98
N VAL A 88 -5.36 8.46 10.58
CA VAL A 88 -5.75 7.16 10.03
C VAL A 88 -6.76 6.55 11.00
N TYR A 89 -7.96 6.28 10.51
CA TYR A 89 -9.02 5.64 11.27
C TYR A 89 -8.94 4.13 11.09
N GLY A 90 -9.16 3.38 12.17
CA GLY A 90 -9.25 1.92 12.20
C GLY A 90 -10.56 1.48 12.85
N LEU A 91 -11.15 0.40 12.33
CA LEU A 91 -12.41 -0.16 12.82
C LEU A 91 -12.25 -1.66 13.09
N GLY A 92 -12.49 -2.05 14.35
CA GLY A 92 -12.59 -3.45 14.78
C GLY A 92 -14.05 -3.90 14.86
N PHE A 93 -14.45 -4.83 14.00
CA PHE A 93 -15.83 -5.33 13.87
C PHE A 93 -16.06 -6.60 14.71
N ALA A 94 -17.33 -6.91 15.00
CA ALA A 94 -17.70 -8.13 15.72
C ALA A 94 -17.48 -9.40 14.87
N SER A 95 -17.71 -9.32 13.56
CA SER A 95 -17.59 -10.41 12.59
C SER A 95 -16.91 -9.93 11.29
N GLU A 96 -16.37 -10.89 10.53
CA GLU A 96 -15.80 -10.65 9.20
C GLU A 96 -16.86 -10.14 8.20
N GLN A 97 -18.10 -10.63 8.32
CA GLN A 97 -19.22 -10.19 7.49
C GLN A 97 -19.45 -8.67 7.62
N HIS A 98 -19.40 -8.11 8.82
CA HIS A 98 -19.54 -6.66 9.02
C HIS A 98 -18.36 -5.85 8.47
N LEU A 99 -17.13 -6.38 8.54
CA LEU A 99 -15.96 -5.77 7.90
C LEU A 99 -16.13 -5.73 6.37
N THR A 100 -16.60 -6.83 5.78
CA THR A 100 -16.80 -6.94 4.33
C THR A 100 -17.93 -6.03 3.84
N GLN A 101 -19.09 -6.02 4.51
CA GLN A 101 -20.19 -5.07 4.23
C GLN A 101 -19.73 -3.61 4.32
N PHE A 102 -18.94 -3.26 5.35
CA PHE A 102 -18.43 -1.89 5.48
C PHE A 102 -17.46 -1.52 4.36
N ALA A 103 -16.60 -2.45 3.93
CA ALA A 103 -15.67 -2.25 2.81
C ALA A 103 -16.39 -2.10 1.46
N GLU A 104 -17.44 -2.88 1.22
CA GLU A 104 -18.31 -2.75 0.04
C GLU A 104 -19.01 -1.39 0.00
N LYS A 105 -19.64 -0.98 1.12
CA LYS A 105 -20.23 0.36 1.25
C LYS A 105 -19.20 1.48 1.12
N PHE A 106 -17.95 1.27 1.53
CA PHE A 106 -16.89 2.25 1.28
C PHE A 106 -16.68 2.46 -0.22
N GLN A 107 -16.63 1.39 -1.03
CA GLN A 107 -16.46 1.50 -2.49
C GLN A 107 -17.69 2.13 -3.17
N GLU A 108 -18.90 1.70 -2.81
CA GLU A 108 -20.14 2.32 -3.33
C GLU A 108 -20.16 3.85 -3.08
N VAL A 109 -19.86 4.25 -1.84
CA VAL A 109 -19.86 5.66 -1.42
C VAL A 109 -18.71 6.44 -2.08
N LYS A 110 -17.55 5.80 -2.32
CA LYS A 110 -16.43 6.42 -3.05
C LYS A 110 -16.78 6.70 -4.52
N GLU A 111 -17.45 5.78 -5.20
CA GLU A 111 -17.94 6.01 -6.57
C GLU A 111 -19.07 7.04 -6.60
N ALA A 112 -19.99 7.02 -5.63
CA ALA A 112 -21.02 8.04 -5.50
C ALA A 112 -20.41 9.44 -5.24
N ALA A 113 -19.31 9.54 -4.48
CA ALA A 113 -18.56 10.77 -4.26
C ALA A 113 -17.80 11.24 -5.51
N ARG A 114 -17.38 10.33 -6.40
CA ARG A 114 -16.84 10.66 -7.73
C ARG A 114 -17.92 11.28 -8.62
N LEU A 115 -19.06 10.59 -8.76
CA LEU A 115 -20.20 11.08 -9.55
C LEU A 115 -20.77 12.41 -9.03
N ALA A 116 -20.82 12.59 -7.70
CA ALA A 116 -21.24 13.84 -7.07
C ALA A 116 -20.34 15.04 -7.46
N ARG A 117 -19.05 14.81 -7.71
CA ARG A 117 -18.09 15.83 -8.17
C ARG A 117 -18.08 16.04 -9.68
N GLU A 118 -18.43 15.01 -10.45
CA GLU A 118 -18.52 15.07 -11.91
C GLU A 118 -19.82 15.71 -12.40
N LYS A 119 -20.88 15.68 -11.58
CA LYS A 119 -22.11 16.41 -11.85
C LYS A 119 -21.77 17.91 -11.93
N PRO A 120 -21.88 18.57 -13.10
CA PRO A 120 -21.56 19.98 -13.21
C PRO A 120 -22.43 20.78 -12.27
N GLN A 121 -21.84 21.81 -11.66
CA GLN A 121 -22.60 22.81 -10.91
C GLN A 121 -23.30 23.74 -11.91
N ASP A 122 -24.22 23.16 -12.69
CA ASP A 122 -25.01 23.84 -13.71
C ASP A 122 -26.11 24.67 -13.03
N GLY A 123 -25.67 25.81 -12.51
CA GLY A 123 -26.49 26.93 -12.06
C GLY A 123 -26.10 28.19 -12.84
N GLY A 124 -25.74 28.02 -14.12
CA GLY A 124 -25.26 29.06 -15.02
C GLY A 124 -26.22 29.26 -16.20
N GLU A 125 -27.37 29.85 -15.90
CA GLU A 125 -28.39 30.22 -16.90
C GLU A 125 -27.82 31.13 -17.99
N LEU A 126 -27.46 30.58 -19.15
CA LEU A 126 -27.40 31.32 -20.41
C LEU A 126 -27.86 30.46 -21.59
N THR A 127 -28.97 30.90 -22.20
CA THR A 127 -29.53 30.38 -23.44
C THR A 127 -28.62 30.64 -24.64
N SER A 128 -28.32 29.62 -25.46
CA SER A 128 -28.27 29.73 -26.94
C SER A 128 -28.06 28.36 -27.60
N PRO A 129 -28.93 27.94 -28.55
CA PRO A 129 -28.75 26.70 -29.30
C PRO A 129 -28.10 26.94 -30.68
N ALA A 130 -26.99 26.29 -30.98
CA ALA A 130 -26.51 26.09 -32.35
C ALA A 130 -25.49 24.92 -32.45
N LEU A 131 -25.82 23.95 -33.32
CA LEU A 131 -24.95 23.18 -34.24
C LEU A 131 -23.51 22.83 -33.79
N GLY A 132 -23.01 21.59 -33.79
CA GLY A 132 -23.45 20.37 -34.50
C GLY A 132 -22.41 19.95 -35.55
N LEU A 133 -21.62 18.89 -35.27
CA LEU A 133 -20.57 18.26 -36.12
C LEU A 133 -19.40 19.21 -36.52
N ILE A 134 -18.14 18.77 -36.64
CA ILE A 134 -17.55 17.80 -37.58
C ILE A 134 -16.25 17.21 -36.97
N SER A 135 -15.83 16.03 -37.44
CA SER A 135 -14.57 15.34 -37.11
C SER A 135 -13.60 15.30 -38.32
N HIS A 136 -12.34 14.85 -38.12
CA HIS A 136 -11.23 14.68 -39.11
C HIS A 136 -10.53 15.98 -39.58
N GLN A 137 -9.29 16.00 -40.12
CA GLN A 137 -8.03 15.24 -39.89
C GLN A 137 -6.87 15.99 -40.61
N VAL A 138 -5.61 15.82 -40.14
CA VAL A 138 -4.33 15.78 -40.89
C VAL A 138 -3.99 16.84 -41.98
N SER A 139 -2.96 17.68 -41.71
CA SER A 139 -1.72 17.87 -42.54
C SER A 139 -0.87 19.09 -42.11
N GLY A 140 0.47 18.98 -42.15
CA GLY A 140 1.43 20.12 -42.11
C GLY A 140 1.89 20.54 -43.52
N PRO A 141 3.04 21.24 -43.73
CA PRO A 141 4.11 21.62 -42.79
C PRO A 141 4.58 23.11 -42.83
N CYS A 142 5.56 23.47 -41.97
CA CYS A 142 6.34 24.74 -41.97
C CYS A 142 7.68 24.57 -42.78
N PRO A 143 8.67 25.52 -42.78
CA PRO A 143 8.76 26.95 -42.41
C PRO A 143 9.21 27.77 -43.68
N PRO A 144 10.19 28.73 -43.73
CA PRO A 144 10.77 29.72 -42.79
C PRO A 144 10.88 31.18 -43.35
N LEU A 145 11.42 32.14 -42.57
CA LEU A 145 12.72 32.87 -42.78
C LEU A 145 12.79 34.31 -42.16
N VAL A 146 13.88 34.59 -41.41
CA VAL A 146 14.62 35.89 -41.27
C VAL A 146 14.12 37.08 -40.38
N THR A 147 14.56 37.05 -39.11
CA THR A 147 15.27 38.11 -38.28
C THR A 147 14.66 39.48 -37.83
N PRO A 148 15.11 40.04 -36.67
CA PRO A 148 14.62 41.28 -36.01
C PRO A 148 15.52 42.53 -36.26
N PRO A 149 15.25 43.76 -35.71
CA PRO A 149 15.86 44.24 -34.43
C PRO A 149 14.98 45.32 -33.66
N PRO A 150 15.50 46.30 -32.86
CA PRO A 150 15.95 46.15 -31.47
C PRO A 150 15.43 47.19 -30.41
N SER A 151 15.60 46.83 -29.13
CA SER A 151 15.88 47.63 -27.91
C SER A 151 15.63 49.16 -27.83
N SER A 152 14.93 49.59 -26.75
CA SER A 152 15.24 50.82 -26.00
C SER A 152 14.92 50.63 -24.49
N ALA A 153 15.49 51.44 -23.61
CA ALA A 153 15.79 51.05 -22.21
C ALA A 153 15.15 51.91 -21.10
N CYS A 154 15.37 51.45 -19.86
CA CYS A 154 15.35 52.16 -18.55
C CYS A 154 14.08 52.08 -17.67
N PRO A 155 14.21 52.11 -16.32
CA PRO A 155 15.36 51.71 -15.50
C PRO A 155 15.03 50.84 -14.27
N ARG A 156 15.98 49.99 -13.86
CA ARG A 156 15.95 49.25 -12.58
C ARG A 156 16.37 50.19 -11.42
N ARG A 157 15.65 50.18 -10.29
CA ARG A 157 16.15 50.74 -9.01
C ARG A 157 16.54 49.58 -8.06
N PRO A 158 17.77 49.54 -7.51
CA PRO A 158 18.17 48.48 -6.58
C PRO A 158 17.78 48.83 -5.14
N LEU A 159 16.69 48.25 -4.65
CA LEU A 159 16.41 48.22 -3.21
C LEU A 159 17.14 47.02 -2.57
N ARG A 160 18.37 47.25 -2.10
CA ARG A 160 19.00 46.33 -1.16
C ARG A 160 18.31 46.46 0.20
N LEU A 161 17.47 45.51 0.56
CA LEU A 161 17.01 45.35 1.94
C LEU A 161 16.96 43.88 2.37
N ARG A 162 18.08 43.45 2.99
CA ARG A 162 18.18 42.41 4.04
C ARG A 162 17.66 40.98 3.75
N SER A 163 18.62 40.05 3.62
CA SER A 163 18.56 38.63 4.03
C SER A 163 17.36 37.79 3.54
N SER A 164 17.43 37.03 2.44
CA SER A 164 18.34 35.88 2.17
C SER A 164 18.09 34.61 3.00
N VAL A 165 16.83 34.27 3.30
CA VAL A 165 16.45 32.91 3.78
C VAL A 165 15.27 32.33 2.99
N GLY A 166 14.19 33.12 2.77
CA GLY A 166 12.98 32.61 2.10
C GLY A 166 13.09 32.37 0.59
N GLU A 167 13.97 33.10 -0.11
CA GLU A 167 14.09 33.02 -1.59
C GLU A 167 14.72 31.69 -2.03
N VAL A 168 15.81 31.30 -1.37
CA VAL A 168 16.50 30.01 -1.59
C VAL A 168 15.61 28.82 -1.18
N GLN A 169 14.71 29.02 -0.20
CA GLN A 169 13.82 27.95 0.26
C GLN A 169 12.78 27.57 -0.80
N TRP A 170 12.20 28.53 -1.51
CA TRP A 170 11.29 28.24 -2.64
C TRP A 170 11.99 27.58 -3.83
N GLU A 171 13.25 27.94 -4.12
CA GLU A 171 14.04 27.26 -5.15
C GLU A 171 14.31 25.79 -4.79
N VAL A 172 14.72 25.52 -3.55
CA VAL A 172 14.94 24.16 -3.04
C VAL A 172 13.65 23.34 -3.04
N GLU A 173 12.53 23.91 -2.59
CA GLU A 173 11.23 23.25 -2.60
C GLU A 173 10.72 23.00 -4.04
N PHE A 174 10.96 23.92 -4.97
CA PHE A 174 10.64 23.74 -6.40
C PHE A 174 11.42 22.57 -7.01
N PHE A 175 12.74 22.50 -6.82
CA PHE A 175 13.54 21.38 -7.33
C PHE A 175 13.19 20.05 -6.65
N ALA A 176 12.86 20.04 -5.36
CA ALA A 176 12.39 18.84 -4.66
C ALA A 176 11.03 18.36 -5.18
N LEU A 177 10.10 19.27 -5.49
CA LEU A 177 8.83 18.94 -6.13
C LEU A 177 9.01 18.47 -7.58
N GLN A 178 9.97 19.04 -8.33
CA GLN A 178 10.31 18.61 -9.69
C GLN A 178 10.88 17.18 -9.69
N ASP A 179 11.89 16.90 -8.86
CA ASP A 179 12.46 15.54 -8.69
C ASP A 179 11.40 14.53 -8.20
N SER A 180 10.49 14.93 -7.31
CA SER A 180 9.36 14.10 -6.90
C SER A 180 8.38 13.83 -8.06
N ASN A 181 8.13 14.80 -8.93
CA ASN A 181 7.28 14.64 -10.12
C ASN A 181 7.94 13.71 -11.15
N ASP A 182 9.23 13.90 -11.44
CA ASP A 182 9.99 13.03 -12.35
C ASP A 182 10.03 11.58 -11.87
N LYS A 183 10.18 11.36 -10.55
CA LYS A 183 10.08 10.04 -9.90
C LYS A 183 8.69 9.43 -10.04
N LEU A 184 7.62 10.21 -9.81
CA LEU A 184 6.24 9.74 -10.01
C LEU A 184 5.94 9.43 -11.48
N ALA A 185 6.45 10.23 -12.42
CA ALA A 185 6.34 9.98 -13.86
C ALA A 185 7.13 8.73 -14.30
N GLY A 186 8.27 8.45 -13.66
CA GLY A 186 9.02 7.19 -13.78
C GLY A 186 8.19 5.99 -13.32
N ALA A 187 7.74 6.01 -12.05
CA ALA A 187 6.92 4.95 -11.47
C ALA A 187 5.61 4.72 -12.25
N LEU A 188 4.99 5.76 -12.81
CA LEU A 188 3.80 5.63 -13.65
C LEU A 188 4.12 4.95 -14.99
N ARG A 189 5.25 5.26 -15.63
CA ARG A 189 5.70 4.56 -16.85
C ARG A 189 6.01 3.09 -16.56
N GLU A 190 6.68 2.79 -15.46
CA GLU A 190 6.98 1.42 -15.03
C GLU A 190 5.71 0.63 -14.70
N ALA A 191 4.77 1.22 -13.96
CA ALA A 191 3.48 0.60 -13.67
C ALA A 191 2.66 0.33 -14.95
N ASN A 192 2.67 1.24 -15.93
CA ASN A 192 2.02 1.04 -17.21
C ASN A 192 2.70 -0.07 -18.04
N ALA A 193 4.03 -0.14 -18.04
CA ALA A 193 4.78 -1.21 -18.71
C ALA A 193 4.51 -2.58 -18.08
N ALA A 194 4.52 -2.68 -16.75
CA ALA A 194 4.15 -3.88 -16.02
C ALA A 194 2.69 -4.29 -16.30
N ALA A 195 1.75 -3.34 -16.32
CA ALA A 195 0.35 -3.61 -16.67
C ALA A 195 0.18 -4.12 -18.11
N ALA A 196 1.01 -3.68 -19.06
CA ALA A 196 1.03 -4.22 -20.42
C ALA A 196 1.57 -5.67 -20.45
N GLN A 197 2.67 -5.95 -19.73
CA GLN A 197 3.22 -7.31 -19.60
C GLN A 197 2.21 -8.29 -18.97
N TRP A 198 1.52 -7.88 -17.90
CA TRP A 198 0.49 -8.71 -17.28
C TRP A 198 -0.72 -8.98 -18.19
N ARG A 199 -1.12 -8.02 -19.03
CA ARG A 199 -2.16 -8.24 -20.05
C ARG A 199 -1.69 -9.25 -21.11
N GLN A 200 -0.46 -9.10 -21.62
CA GLN A 200 0.12 -10.03 -22.59
C GLN A 200 0.21 -11.45 -22.02
N GLN A 201 0.63 -11.60 -20.75
CA GLN A 201 0.68 -12.90 -20.08
C GLN A 201 -0.72 -13.51 -19.90
N LEU A 202 -1.74 -12.70 -19.58
CA LEU A 202 -3.12 -13.15 -19.47
C LEU A 202 -3.68 -13.60 -20.83
N GLU A 203 -3.35 -12.89 -21.92
CA GLU A 203 -3.70 -13.28 -23.29
C GLU A 203 -3.03 -14.59 -23.71
N ALA A 204 -1.73 -14.76 -23.41
CA ALA A 204 -1.00 -16.00 -23.66
C ALA A 204 -1.62 -17.20 -22.91
N GLN A 205 -1.95 -17.01 -21.62
CA GLN A 205 -2.61 -18.05 -20.82
C GLN A 205 -4.05 -18.36 -21.28
N ARG A 206 -4.79 -17.37 -21.80
CA ARG A 206 -6.09 -17.60 -22.45
C ARG A 206 -5.96 -18.41 -23.73
N ALA A 207 -5.01 -18.05 -24.60
CA ALA A 207 -4.73 -18.79 -25.84
C ALA A 207 -4.28 -20.23 -25.56
N GLU A 208 -3.46 -20.46 -24.53
CA GLU A 208 -3.08 -21.80 -24.09
C GLU A 208 -4.30 -22.61 -23.59
N ALA A 209 -5.17 -22.00 -22.79
CA ALA A 209 -6.40 -22.65 -22.34
C ALA A 209 -7.37 -22.97 -23.49
N GLU A 210 -7.45 -22.11 -24.51
CA GLU A 210 -8.23 -22.38 -25.73
C GLU A 210 -7.63 -23.52 -26.56
N ARG A 211 -6.30 -23.55 -26.74
CA ARG A 211 -5.59 -24.66 -27.41
C ARG A 211 -5.82 -25.99 -26.70
N LEU A 212 -5.80 -26.00 -25.37
CA LEU A 212 -6.09 -27.21 -24.58
C LEU A 212 -7.55 -27.64 -24.72
N ARG A 213 -8.52 -26.71 -24.73
CA ARG A 213 -9.94 -27.03 -25.00
C ARG A 213 -10.15 -27.61 -26.40
N GLN A 214 -9.51 -27.05 -27.42
CA GLN A 214 -9.54 -27.59 -28.78
C GLN A 214 -8.98 -29.02 -28.81
N ARG A 215 -7.85 -29.27 -28.14
CA ARG A 215 -7.26 -30.62 -28.09
C ARG A 215 -8.14 -31.62 -27.33
N VAL A 216 -8.83 -31.21 -26.27
CA VAL A 216 -9.83 -32.07 -25.59
C VAL A 216 -10.98 -32.39 -26.54
N ALA A 217 -11.56 -31.40 -27.22
CA ALA A 217 -12.64 -31.62 -28.19
C ALA A 217 -12.22 -32.51 -29.38
N GLU A 218 -10.98 -32.39 -29.87
CA GLU A 218 -10.41 -33.31 -30.87
C GLU A 218 -10.35 -34.76 -30.37
N LEU A 219 -9.92 -34.96 -29.12
CA LEU A 219 -9.79 -36.29 -28.51
C LEU A 219 -11.17 -36.89 -28.19
N GLU A 220 -12.13 -36.08 -27.74
CA GLU A 220 -13.53 -36.48 -27.59
C GLU A 220 -14.16 -36.88 -28.92
N ALA A 221 -13.88 -36.15 -30.01
CA ALA A 221 -14.34 -36.50 -31.36
C ALA A 221 -13.68 -37.78 -31.90
N GLN A 222 -12.41 -38.02 -31.61
CA GLN A 222 -11.71 -39.28 -31.94
C GLN A 222 -12.33 -40.47 -31.17
N ALA A 223 -12.52 -40.33 -29.86
CA ALA A 223 -13.16 -41.36 -29.04
C ALA A 223 -14.63 -41.63 -29.43
N ALA A 224 -15.35 -40.61 -29.90
CA ALA A 224 -16.70 -40.77 -30.46
C ALA A 224 -16.71 -41.42 -31.86
N ALA A 225 -15.62 -41.32 -32.62
CA ALA A 225 -15.48 -41.96 -33.92
C ALA A 225 -15.04 -43.44 -33.84
N GLU A 226 -14.29 -43.81 -32.79
CA GLU A 226 -13.88 -45.21 -32.53
C GLU A 226 -15.02 -46.12 -32.01
N ALA A 227 -16.22 -45.58 -31.79
CA ALA A 227 -17.37 -46.34 -31.29
C ALA A 227 -18.65 -46.14 -32.13
N PRO A 228 -19.26 -47.17 -32.75
CA PRO A 228 -18.74 -48.51 -33.05
C PRO A 228 -18.88 -48.92 -34.55
N GLN A 229 -17.79 -49.35 -35.19
CA GLN A 229 -17.83 -50.08 -36.47
C GLN A 229 -17.70 -51.59 -36.22
N ALA A 230 -18.68 -52.36 -36.70
CA ALA A 230 -18.85 -53.77 -36.33
C ALA A 230 -17.99 -54.73 -37.19
N SER A 231 -16.69 -54.81 -36.91
CA SER A 231 -15.80 -55.84 -37.49
C SER A 231 -14.73 -56.40 -36.55
N GLU A 232 -14.53 -55.81 -35.36
CA GLU A 232 -13.39 -56.13 -34.52
C GLU A 232 -13.75 -56.99 -33.30
N LYS A 233 -13.69 -58.32 -33.44
CA LYS A 233 -13.57 -59.24 -32.30
C LYS A 233 -12.20 -59.89 -32.15
N GLU A 234 -11.39 -59.90 -33.22
CA GLU A 234 -10.01 -60.43 -33.18
C GLU A 234 -8.98 -59.33 -32.83
N VAL A 235 -9.16 -58.11 -33.35
CA VAL A 235 -8.30 -56.95 -33.04
C VAL A 235 -8.29 -56.58 -31.55
N PRO A 236 -9.43 -56.45 -30.82
CA PRO A 236 -9.38 -56.15 -29.38
C PRO A 236 -8.76 -57.30 -28.57
N SER A 237 -8.78 -58.53 -29.08
CA SER A 237 -8.12 -59.67 -28.43
C SER A 237 -6.60 -59.52 -28.50
N GLN A 238 -6.05 -59.22 -29.69
CA GLN A 238 -4.62 -58.93 -29.84
C GLN A 238 -4.20 -57.62 -29.15
N ALA A 239 -5.07 -56.60 -29.12
CA ALA A 239 -4.80 -55.35 -28.43
C ALA A 239 -4.81 -55.52 -26.90
N LEU A 240 -5.72 -56.32 -26.34
CA LEU A 240 -5.71 -56.72 -24.93
C LEU A 240 -4.44 -57.49 -24.59
N GLU A 241 -4.08 -58.50 -25.37
CA GLU A 241 -2.87 -59.31 -25.16
C GLU A 241 -1.60 -58.45 -25.21
N GLN A 242 -1.51 -57.48 -26.12
CA GLN A 242 -0.43 -56.49 -26.15
C GLN A 242 -0.46 -55.50 -24.97
N LEU A 243 -1.64 -55.10 -24.50
CA LEU A 243 -1.77 -54.21 -23.34
C LEU A 243 -1.39 -54.95 -22.05
N GLU A 244 -1.81 -56.20 -21.91
CA GLU A 244 -1.52 -57.08 -20.78
C GLU A 244 -0.03 -57.43 -20.73
N ALA A 245 0.61 -57.72 -21.86
CA ALA A 245 2.07 -57.86 -21.96
C ALA A 245 2.80 -56.56 -21.58
N ARG A 246 2.31 -55.39 -22.00
CA ARG A 246 2.90 -54.08 -21.61
C ARG A 246 2.68 -53.75 -20.14
N VAL A 247 1.55 -54.15 -19.54
CA VAL A 247 1.29 -54.03 -18.09
C VAL A 247 2.23 -54.95 -17.32
N GLN A 248 2.31 -56.23 -17.66
CA GLN A 248 3.26 -57.17 -17.04
C GLN A 248 4.72 -56.68 -17.15
N THR A 249 5.15 -56.17 -18.32
CA THR A 249 6.49 -55.59 -18.48
C THR A 249 6.68 -54.35 -17.59
N LYS A 250 5.66 -53.50 -17.47
CA LYS A 250 5.71 -52.30 -16.62
C LYS A 250 5.70 -52.65 -15.14
N ASP A 251 4.99 -53.69 -14.73
CA ASP A 251 4.93 -54.17 -13.34
C ASP A 251 6.22 -54.92 -12.96
N GLN A 252 6.84 -55.64 -13.90
CA GLN A 252 8.20 -56.18 -13.76
C GLN A 252 9.20 -55.03 -13.50
N VAL A 253 9.19 -53.99 -14.33
CA VAL A 253 10.04 -52.79 -14.15
C VAL A 253 9.70 -52.02 -12.87
N ASN A 254 8.44 -52.01 -12.44
CA ASN A 254 8.02 -51.38 -11.18
C ASN A 254 8.53 -52.17 -9.96
N THR A 255 8.58 -53.51 -10.07
CA THR A 255 9.16 -54.41 -9.06
C THR A 255 10.69 -54.30 -9.03
N GLU A 256 11.34 -54.13 -10.17
CA GLU A 256 12.79 -53.84 -10.27
C GLU A 256 13.13 -52.44 -9.73
N ASN A 257 12.29 -51.42 -9.97
CA ASN A 257 12.44 -50.10 -9.35
C ASN A 257 12.26 -50.15 -7.83
N GLN A 258 11.31 -50.92 -7.30
CA GLN A 258 11.19 -51.20 -5.86
C GLN A 258 12.42 -51.93 -5.29
N THR A 259 13.21 -52.60 -6.14
CA THR A 259 14.49 -53.23 -5.75
C THR A 259 15.65 -52.22 -5.73
N MET A 260 15.53 -51.05 -6.38
CA MET A 260 16.50 -49.95 -6.35
C MET A 260 16.24 -48.95 -5.20
N GLY A 261 16.25 -49.46 -3.96
CA GLY A 261 16.04 -48.67 -2.73
C GLY A 261 17.02 -47.55 -2.33
N PRO A 262 18.22 -47.29 -2.93
CA PRO A 262 19.13 -46.28 -2.39
C PRO A 262 18.66 -44.83 -2.48
N ARG A 263 17.87 -44.46 -3.50
CA ARG A 263 17.65 -43.05 -3.85
C ARG A 263 16.51 -42.39 -3.07
N GLU A 264 15.38 -43.08 -2.96
CA GLU A 264 14.23 -42.59 -2.18
C GLU A 264 14.54 -42.56 -0.68
N ALA A 265 15.38 -43.48 -0.17
CA ALA A 265 15.86 -43.47 1.21
C ALA A 265 16.75 -42.25 1.51
N SER A 266 17.59 -41.80 0.56
CA SER A 266 18.40 -40.59 0.69
C SER A 266 17.53 -39.34 0.75
N ASP A 267 16.60 -39.20 -0.20
CA ASP A 267 15.69 -38.05 -0.27
C ASP A 267 14.71 -38.00 0.93
N ALA A 268 14.41 -39.15 1.56
CA ALA A 268 13.65 -39.22 2.80
C ALA A 268 14.47 -38.80 4.03
N ALA A 269 15.73 -39.26 4.14
CA ALA A 269 16.62 -38.90 5.24
C ALA A 269 16.94 -37.39 5.26
N GLU A 270 17.18 -36.76 4.10
CA GLU A 270 17.39 -35.31 4.00
C GLU A 270 16.13 -34.50 4.43
N ARG A 271 14.92 -35.03 4.16
CA ARG A 271 13.67 -34.42 4.62
C ARG A 271 13.49 -34.55 6.13
N GLU A 272 13.86 -35.70 6.71
CA GLU A 272 13.82 -35.90 8.16
C GLU A 272 14.84 -35.01 8.89
N GLU A 273 16.07 -34.90 8.38
CA GLU A 273 17.09 -34.00 8.95
C GLU A 273 16.64 -32.53 8.87
N THR A 274 16.12 -32.09 7.73
CA THR A 274 15.64 -30.70 7.58
C THR A 274 14.42 -30.43 8.46
N GLN A 275 13.52 -31.39 8.64
CA GLN A 275 12.37 -31.27 9.53
C GLN A 275 12.78 -31.22 11.00
N GLN A 276 13.72 -32.07 11.44
CA GLN A 276 14.29 -32.01 12.79
C GLN A 276 14.98 -30.67 13.06
N LYS A 277 15.74 -30.16 12.08
CA LYS A 277 16.44 -28.87 12.19
C LYS A 277 15.50 -27.67 12.29
N VAL A 278 14.32 -27.73 11.67
CA VAL A 278 13.26 -26.72 11.87
C VAL A 278 12.72 -26.78 13.30
N GLN A 279 12.44 -27.98 13.82
CA GLN A 279 11.93 -28.16 15.19
C GLN A 279 12.93 -27.71 16.27
N ASP A 280 14.23 -27.99 16.07
CA ASP A 280 15.33 -27.48 16.91
C ASP A 280 15.46 -25.95 16.89
N LEU A 281 15.12 -25.30 15.76
CA LEU A 281 15.10 -23.84 15.66
C LEU A 281 13.85 -23.23 16.29
N GLU A 282 12.68 -23.86 16.13
CA GLU A 282 11.43 -23.42 16.75
C GLU A 282 11.51 -23.47 18.28
N THR A 283 12.04 -24.56 18.84
CA THR A 283 12.27 -24.71 20.29
C THR A 283 13.24 -23.66 20.83
N ARG A 284 14.40 -23.46 20.20
CA ARG A 284 15.35 -22.40 20.58
C ARG A 284 14.76 -21.01 20.43
N ASN A 285 13.93 -20.75 19.43
CA ASN A 285 13.28 -19.46 19.27
C ASN A 285 12.25 -19.22 20.38
N ALA A 286 11.46 -20.23 20.76
CA ALA A 286 10.56 -20.14 21.91
C ALA A 286 11.31 -19.92 23.24
N GLU A 287 12.48 -20.54 23.43
CA GLU A 287 13.36 -20.28 24.59
C GLU A 287 13.90 -18.85 24.59
N LEU A 288 14.31 -18.32 23.44
CA LEU A 288 14.78 -16.94 23.30
C LEU A 288 13.65 -15.92 23.50
N GLU A 289 12.44 -16.19 23.00
CA GLU A 289 11.25 -15.38 23.27
C GLU A 289 10.89 -15.40 24.77
N HIS A 290 10.99 -16.55 25.44
CA HIS A 290 10.79 -16.66 26.88
C HIS A 290 11.87 -15.91 27.68
N GLN A 291 13.14 -15.95 27.25
CA GLN A 291 14.22 -15.16 27.86
C GLN A 291 13.99 -13.66 27.66
N ALA A 292 13.64 -13.22 26.44
CA ALA A 292 13.33 -11.83 26.14
C ALA A 292 12.08 -11.32 26.88
N ALA A 293 11.08 -12.18 27.09
CA ALA A 293 9.91 -11.88 27.93
C ALA A 293 10.29 -11.78 29.41
N GLY A 294 11.20 -12.63 29.91
CA GLY A 294 11.75 -12.57 31.27
C GLY A 294 12.53 -11.28 31.53
N ASP A 295 13.45 -10.92 30.65
CA ASP A 295 14.22 -9.67 30.70
C ASP A 295 13.30 -8.43 30.57
N GLY A 296 12.27 -8.52 29.73
CA GLY A 296 11.24 -7.49 29.57
C GLY A 296 10.31 -7.35 30.79
N ALA A 297 10.10 -8.42 31.55
CA ALA A 297 9.28 -8.44 32.76
C ALA A 297 10.03 -7.94 34.02
N GLN A 298 11.34 -7.73 33.97
CA GLN A 298 12.14 -7.33 35.13
C GLN A 298 12.27 -5.78 35.22
N PRO A 299 11.51 -5.08 36.09
CA PRO A 299 11.38 -3.61 36.04
C PRO A 299 12.65 -2.83 36.42
N GLY A 300 13.70 -3.52 36.87
CA GLY A 300 14.99 -2.92 37.25
C GLY A 300 16.02 -2.81 36.12
N GLY A 301 16.00 -3.70 35.12
CA GLY A 301 17.10 -3.81 34.14
C GLY A 301 17.20 -2.59 33.22
N GLY A 302 16.11 -2.29 32.51
CA GLY A 302 16.02 -1.10 31.64
C GLY A 302 16.16 0.22 32.43
N ALA A 303 15.53 0.31 33.60
CA ALA A 303 15.59 1.49 34.46
C ALA A 303 17.02 1.75 34.99
N GLY A 304 17.75 0.71 35.40
CA GLY A 304 19.13 0.80 35.83
C GLY A 304 20.07 1.26 34.71
N ARG A 305 19.91 0.70 33.50
CA ARG A 305 20.71 1.09 32.32
C ARG A 305 20.44 2.54 31.90
N ALA A 306 19.17 2.96 31.89
CA ALA A 306 18.77 4.34 31.60
C ALA A 306 19.30 5.34 32.66
N ARG A 307 19.16 5.01 33.95
CA ARG A 307 19.66 5.85 35.06
C ARG A 307 21.19 5.96 35.07
N ALA A 308 21.90 4.88 34.73
CA ALA A 308 23.35 4.89 34.56
C ALA A 308 23.79 5.75 33.36
N GLY A 309 23.04 5.72 32.26
CA GLY A 309 23.24 6.60 31.10
C GLY A 309 23.04 8.07 31.47
N ALA A 310 21.90 8.41 32.09
CA ALA A 310 21.60 9.77 32.54
C ALA A 310 22.67 10.31 33.51
N GLY A 311 23.17 9.49 34.43
CA GLY A 311 24.25 9.87 35.35
C GLY A 311 25.61 10.13 34.67
N ARG A 312 25.88 9.50 33.51
CA ARG A 312 27.07 9.81 32.70
C ARG A 312 26.91 11.13 31.94
N VAL A 313 25.73 11.37 31.35
CA VAL A 313 25.41 12.62 30.64
C VAL A 313 25.44 13.82 31.61
N GLY A 314 24.87 13.69 32.81
CA GLY A 314 24.89 14.75 33.82
C GLY A 314 26.31 15.16 34.27
N ARG A 315 27.22 14.19 34.44
CA ARG A 315 28.64 14.49 34.74
C ARG A 315 29.36 15.14 33.56
N ALA A 316 29.05 14.76 32.33
CA ALA A 316 29.61 15.40 31.14
C ALA A 316 29.15 16.86 31.00
N ALA A 317 27.87 17.15 31.29
CA ALA A 317 27.34 18.51 31.30
C ALA A 317 28.05 19.39 32.35
N GLN A 318 28.16 18.92 33.60
CA GLN A 318 28.88 19.63 34.67
C GLN A 318 30.34 19.95 34.31
N LEU A 319 31.03 19.03 33.62
CA LEU A 319 32.39 19.27 33.16
C LEU A 319 32.44 20.35 32.05
N LEU A 320 31.47 20.35 31.13
CA LEU A 320 31.37 21.38 30.09
C LEU A 320 31.06 22.76 30.69
N ASP A 321 30.19 22.86 31.70
CA ASP A 321 29.90 24.12 32.40
C ASP A 321 31.16 24.72 33.05
N VAL A 322 31.97 23.89 33.72
CA VAL A 322 33.26 24.32 34.30
C VAL A 322 34.22 24.79 33.22
N ARG A 323 34.35 24.06 32.09
CA ARG A 323 35.22 24.48 30.98
C ARG A 323 34.72 25.75 30.28
N LEU A 324 33.42 25.97 30.19
CA LEU A 324 32.84 27.21 29.66
C LEU A 324 33.12 28.40 30.59
N PHE A 325 33.11 28.20 31.90
CA PHE A 325 33.51 29.22 32.87
C PHE A 325 34.99 29.58 32.73
N GLU A 326 35.90 28.58 32.76
CA GLU A 326 37.34 28.79 32.56
C GLU A 326 37.66 29.52 31.22
N LEU A 327 37.00 29.13 30.13
CA LEU A 327 37.16 29.80 28.82
C LEU A 327 36.62 31.24 28.83
N SER A 328 35.61 31.52 29.65
CA SER A 328 35.08 32.88 29.81
C SER A 328 36.03 33.77 30.61
N GLU A 329 36.62 33.25 31.70
CA GLU A 329 37.66 33.94 32.47
C GLU A 329 38.92 34.19 31.63
N LEU A 330 39.38 33.19 30.84
CA LEU A 330 40.50 33.35 29.93
C LEU A 330 40.22 34.39 28.84
N ARG A 331 39.00 34.41 28.27
CA ARG A 331 38.58 35.43 27.30
C ARG A 331 38.56 36.82 27.91
N GLU A 332 38.11 36.98 29.15
CA GLU A 332 38.10 38.26 29.85
C GLU A 332 39.51 38.72 30.23
N GLY A 333 40.37 37.81 30.70
CA GLY A 333 41.79 38.09 30.96
C GLY A 333 42.55 38.52 29.71
N LEU A 334 42.31 37.87 28.57
CA LEU A 334 42.87 38.26 27.27
C LEU A 334 42.33 39.61 26.80
N ALA A 335 41.04 39.91 27.00
CA ALA A 335 40.48 41.22 26.68
C ALA A 335 41.11 42.35 27.51
N ARG A 336 41.27 42.14 28.83
CA ARG A 336 41.94 43.09 29.73
C ARG A 336 43.42 43.30 29.36
N LEU A 337 44.13 42.26 28.91
CA LEU A 337 45.50 42.38 28.40
C LEU A 337 45.57 43.12 27.06
N ALA A 338 44.57 42.97 26.19
CA ALA A 338 44.48 43.72 24.94
C ALA A 338 44.16 45.21 25.16
N GLU A 339 43.36 45.55 26.18
CA GLU A 339 43.11 46.94 26.59
C GLU A 339 44.27 47.58 27.37
N ALA A 340 45.15 46.77 27.95
CA ALA A 340 46.35 47.23 28.67
C ALA A 340 47.61 47.36 27.79
N ALA A 341 47.51 47.07 26.50
CA ALA A 341 48.58 47.31 25.53
C ALA A 341 48.58 48.80 25.10
N PRO A 342 49.71 49.53 25.25
CA PRO A 342 49.80 50.97 24.95
C PRO A 342 49.91 51.32 23.45
#